data_AF-A0A958RTU2-F1
#
_entry.id   AF-A0A958RTU2-F1
#
_cell.length_a   1.000
_cell.length_b   1.000
_cell.length_c   1.000
_cell.angle_alpha   90.00
_cell.angle_beta   90.00
_cell.angle_gamma   90.00
#
_symmetry.space_group_name_H-M   'P 1'
#
loop_
_entity.id
_entity.type
_entity.pdbx_description
1 polymer ?
#
loop_
_entity_poly.entity_id
_entity_poly.type
_entity_poly.pdbx_seq_one_letter_code
_entity_poly.pdbx_strand_id
1 'polypeptide(L)'
;LAKCSNDWCFYIQCDEVLHERDIVPVLKKMEQFEKNDSVEGLLFNYIHFYGSYDVIARARNWYRKEVRAVKKNSGIQSWADAQGFRVNEQKPKVKESGASIYHYGWVKPPQQMGQKKKLLDRLWHGNKKDSENDSFDFKTQYGLQHFKGSHPSVMMERVREQNWKFEPKKPVLSWDKKDWNYFASDVLEKVTGHRIGEYKNYRLI
;
A
#
# COMPACT_ATOMS: atom_id res chain seq x y z
N LEU A 1 3.35 5.64 19.47
CA LEU A 1 3.69 4.49 20.35
C LEU A 1 3.61 4.82 21.83
N ALA A 2 4.23 5.91 22.31
CA ALA A 2 4.24 6.26 23.74
C ALA A 2 2.86 6.38 24.44
N LYS A 3 1.79 6.66 23.67
CA LYS A 3 0.41 6.76 24.17
C LYS A 3 -0.39 5.45 24.09
N CYS A 4 0.16 4.40 23.49
CA CYS A 4 -0.52 3.11 23.37
C CYS A 4 -0.39 2.33 24.69
N SER A 5 -1.47 1.68 25.13
CA SER A 5 -1.50 0.92 26.39
C SER A 5 -1.14 -0.56 26.22
N ASN A 6 -1.50 -1.17 25.09
CA ASN A 6 -1.32 -2.60 24.84
C ASN A 6 0.06 -2.94 24.24
N ASP A 7 0.41 -4.23 24.27
CA ASP A 7 1.68 -4.75 23.75
C ASP A 7 1.79 -4.65 22.24
N TRP A 8 0.67 -4.81 21.54
CA TRP A 8 0.57 -4.62 20.09
C TRP A 8 -0.07 -3.28 19.76
N CYS A 9 0.51 -2.60 18.78
CA CYS A 9 0.02 -1.34 18.23
C CYS A 9 -0.27 -1.52 16.74
N PHE A 10 -1.49 -1.18 16.31
CA PHE A 10 -1.83 -1.12 14.89
C PHE A 10 -1.55 0.30 14.37
N TYR A 11 -0.75 0.40 13.31
CA TYR A 11 -0.48 1.63 12.60
C TYR A 11 -1.18 1.56 11.27
N ILE A 12 -2.01 2.54 10.93
CA ILE A 12 -2.77 2.60 9.68
C ILE A 12 -2.82 4.04 9.18
N GLN A 13 -2.70 4.23 7.87
CA GLN A 13 -2.79 5.56 7.25
C GLN A 13 -4.26 5.93 6.94
N CYS A 14 -4.55 7.21 6.74
CA CYS A 14 -5.93 7.70 6.52
C CYS A 14 -6.60 7.18 5.24
N ASP A 15 -5.82 6.62 4.32
CA ASP A 15 -6.26 6.01 3.07
C ASP A 15 -6.11 4.48 3.07
N GLU A 16 -5.89 3.87 4.24
CA GLU A 16 -5.76 2.44 4.42
C GLU A 16 -6.92 1.88 5.25
N VAL A 17 -7.36 0.66 4.91
CA VAL A 17 -8.42 -0.05 5.64
C VAL A 17 -8.05 -1.52 5.79
N LEU A 18 -8.21 -2.07 7.00
CA LEU A 18 -8.18 -3.51 7.24
C LEU A 18 -9.59 -4.08 6.98
N HIS A 19 -9.68 -5.17 6.21
CA HIS A 19 -10.97 -5.82 5.99
C HIS A 19 -11.44 -6.52 7.27
N GLU A 20 -12.73 -6.39 7.60
CA GLU A 20 -13.36 -6.98 8.78
C GLU A 20 -13.14 -8.50 8.91
N ARG A 21 -13.02 -9.21 7.79
CA ARG A 21 -12.74 -10.66 7.76
C ARG A 21 -11.35 -11.00 8.31
N ASP A 22 -10.42 -10.05 8.26
CA ASP A 22 -9.03 -10.23 8.65
C ASP A 22 -8.78 -9.81 10.11
N ILE A 23 -9.75 -9.19 10.80
CA ILE A 23 -9.60 -8.74 12.21
C ILE A 23 -9.26 -9.93 13.12
N VAL A 24 -10.09 -10.97 13.14
CA VAL A 24 -9.89 -12.14 14.02
C VAL A 24 -8.59 -12.90 13.67
N PRO A 25 -8.28 -13.20 12.39
CA PRO A 25 -6.98 -13.78 12.02
C PRO A 25 -5.77 -12.98 12.50
N VAL A 26 -5.82 -11.65 12.39
CA VAL A 26 -4.72 -10.77 12.82
C VAL A 26 -4.55 -10.80 14.33
N LEU A 27 -5.64 -10.72 15.09
CA LEU A 27 -5.59 -10.81 16.56
C LEU A 27 -4.98 -12.14 17.02
N LYS A 28 -5.40 -13.26 16.41
CA LYS A 28 -4.81 -14.59 16.68
C LYS A 28 -3.31 -14.63 16.39
N LYS A 29 -2.83 -13.92 15.36
CA LYS A 29 -1.39 -13.81 15.06
C LYS A 29 -0.65 -12.97 16.10
N MET A 30 -1.27 -11.89 16.58
CA MET A 30 -0.71 -11.08 17.67
C MET A 30 -0.56 -11.91 18.95
N GLU A 31 -1.60 -12.66 19.32
CA GLU A 31 -1.58 -13.60 20.46
C GLU A 31 -0.52 -14.69 20.28
N GLN A 32 -0.46 -15.33 19.10
CA GLN A 32 0.52 -16.37 18.78
C GLN A 32 1.97 -15.91 19.03
N PHE A 33 2.28 -14.65 18.72
CA PHE A 33 3.63 -14.12 18.84
C PHE A 33 3.83 -13.20 20.04
N GLU A 34 2.86 -13.06 20.94
CA GLU A 34 2.90 -12.15 22.09
C GLU A 34 4.19 -12.31 22.90
N LYS A 35 4.50 -13.55 23.32
CA LYS A 35 5.68 -13.89 24.14
C LYS A 35 6.98 -14.09 23.35
N ASN A 36 6.97 -13.87 22.03
CA ASN A 36 8.15 -14.05 21.19
C ASN A 36 8.84 -12.71 20.91
N ASP A 37 9.85 -12.36 21.71
CA ASP A 37 10.57 -11.08 21.60
C ASP A 37 11.43 -10.95 20.33
N SER A 38 11.66 -12.05 19.60
CA SER A 38 12.32 -11.99 18.29
C SER A 38 11.43 -11.38 17.19
N VAL A 39 10.11 -11.34 17.42
CA VAL A 39 9.12 -10.79 16.48
C VAL A 39 8.77 -9.36 16.88
N GLU A 40 9.09 -8.40 16.03
CA GLU A 40 8.94 -6.97 16.29
C GLU A 40 7.69 -6.38 15.62
N GLY A 41 7.10 -7.09 14.66
CA GLY A 41 5.88 -6.69 13.97
C GLY A 41 5.23 -7.77 13.09
N LEU A 42 4.04 -7.47 12.58
CA LEU A 42 3.35 -8.28 11.57
C LEU A 42 3.34 -7.58 10.21
N LEU A 43 3.64 -8.37 9.20
CA LEU A 43 3.69 -7.97 7.80
C LEU A 43 2.35 -8.25 7.12
N PHE A 44 1.83 -7.27 6.39
CA PHE A 44 0.55 -7.36 5.69
C PHE A 44 0.76 -7.30 4.19
N ASN A 45 -0.07 -8.00 3.44
CA ASN A 45 -0.15 -7.80 1.98
C ASN A 45 -0.85 -6.47 1.66
N TYR A 46 -0.57 -5.91 0.50
CA TYR A 46 -1.15 -4.64 0.05
C TYR A 46 -1.99 -4.81 -1.20
N ILE A 47 -3.16 -4.19 -1.17
CA ILE A 47 -4.04 -4.04 -2.33
C ILE A 47 -4.13 -2.55 -2.62
N HIS A 48 -3.39 -2.10 -3.65
CA HIS A 48 -3.37 -0.71 -4.07
C HIS A 48 -4.46 -0.46 -5.10
N PHE A 49 -5.46 0.34 -4.73
CA PHE A 49 -6.47 0.80 -5.68
C PHE A 49 -5.97 2.03 -6.44
N TYR A 50 -6.32 2.12 -7.73
CA TYR A 50 -5.80 3.14 -8.62
C TYR A 50 -6.86 3.63 -9.61
N GLY A 51 -7.11 4.94 -9.65
CA GLY A 51 -8.04 5.58 -10.58
C GLY A 51 -9.51 5.39 -10.19
N SER A 52 -9.91 4.20 -9.75
CA SER A 52 -11.25 3.86 -9.31
C SER A 52 -11.22 2.78 -8.22
N TYR A 53 -12.35 2.55 -7.55
CA TYR A 53 -12.48 1.52 -6.53
C TYR A 53 -12.42 0.09 -7.13
N ASP A 54 -12.67 -0.09 -8.41
CA ASP A 54 -12.68 -1.41 -9.06
C ASP A 54 -11.35 -1.78 -9.74
N VAL A 55 -10.33 -0.92 -9.68
CA VAL A 55 -9.03 -1.15 -10.33
C VAL A 55 -7.91 -1.17 -9.30
N ILE A 56 -7.03 -2.17 -9.41
CA ILE A 56 -5.84 -2.30 -8.58
C ILE A 56 -4.56 -2.27 -9.40
N ALA A 57 -3.49 -1.74 -8.80
CA ALA A 57 -2.15 -1.71 -9.36
C ALA A 57 -1.26 -2.79 -8.73
N ARG A 58 -0.58 -3.58 -9.57
CA ARG A 58 0.27 -4.70 -9.15
C ARG A 58 1.68 -4.71 -9.76
N ALA A 59 2.00 -3.72 -10.59
CA ALA A 59 3.34 -3.61 -11.18
C ALA A 59 4.43 -3.43 -10.13
N ARG A 60 5.69 -3.65 -10.53
CA ARG A 60 6.83 -3.73 -9.60
C ARG A 60 7.13 -2.46 -8.81
N ASN A 61 6.69 -1.30 -9.29
CA ASN A 61 6.80 -0.02 -8.60
C ASN A 61 5.84 0.10 -7.40
N TRP A 62 4.88 -0.80 -7.25
CA TRP A 62 4.00 -0.88 -6.10
C TRP A 62 4.53 -1.92 -5.12
N TYR A 63 4.72 -1.51 -3.87
CA TYR A 63 5.14 -2.43 -2.82
C TYR A 63 4.00 -3.39 -2.50
N ARG A 64 4.28 -4.68 -2.33
CA ARG A 64 3.22 -5.67 -2.07
C ARG A 64 2.99 -5.94 -0.58
N LYS A 65 3.91 -5.48 0.29
CA LYS A 65 3.88 -5.78 1.71
C LYS A 65 4.43 -4.63 2.55
N GLU A 66 3.77 -4.34 3.66
CA GLU A 66 4.27 -3.42 4.69
C GLU A 66 3.90 -3.87 6.10
N VAL A 67 4.66 -3.38 7.07
CA VAL A 67 4.42 -3.62 8.49
C VAL A 67 3.32 -2.66 8.96
N ARG A 68 2.26 -3.19 9.57
CA ARG A 68 1.12 -2.39 10.08
C ARG A 68 0.67 -2.78 11.48
N ALA A 69 1.21 -3.85 12.04
CA ALA A 69 1.15 -4.10 13.47
C ALA A 69 2.57 -4.21 14.01
N VAL A 70 2.83 -3.55 15.13
CA VAL A 70 4.16 -3.50 15.74
C VAL A 70 4.07 -3.77 17.22
N LYS A 71 5.09 -4.42 17.78
CA LYS A 71 5.20 -4.57 19.23
C LYS A 71 5.68 -3.26 19.84
N LYS A 72 5.01 -2.80 20.89
CA LYS A 72 5.34 -1.57 21.60
C LYS A 72 6.75 -1.63 22.21
N ASN A 73 7.12 -2.78 22.80
CA ASN A 73 8.35 -2.95 23.56
C ASN A 73 9.57 -3.35 22.71
N SER A 74 9.45 -3.43 21.38
CA SER A 74 10.57 -3.81 20.51
C SER A 74 11.56 -2.68 20.23
N GLY A 75 11.31 -1.46 20.71
CA GLY A 75 12.12 -0.28 20.36
C GLY A 75 11.86 0.23 18.93
N ILE A 76 10.76 -0.21 18.30
CA ILE A 76 10.40 0.16 16.94
C ILE A 76 10.02 1.63 16.80
N GLN A 77 10.46 2.24 15.72
CA GLN A 77 10.24 3.66 15.40
C GLN A 77 9.86 3.82 13.92
N SER A 78 9.01 4.80 13.63
CA SER A 78 8.69 5.18 12.24
C SER A 78 9.95 5.68 11.53
N TRP A 79 10.06 5.37 10.23
CA TRP A 79 11.24 5.70 9.43
C TRP A 79 10.85 6.48 8.17
N ALA A 80 11.63 7.53 7.86
CA ALA A 80 11.38 8.46 6.75
C ALA A 80 9.96 9.04 6.80
N ASP A 81 9.21 9.02 5.69
CA ASP A 81 7.81 9.50 5.58
C ASP A 81 6.80 8.57 6.28
N ALA A 82 7.24 7.86 7.31
CA ALA A 82 6.46 6.91 8.11
C ALA A 82 5.75 5.81 7.29
N GLN A 83 6.29 5.46 6.13
CA GLN A 83 5.85 4.31 5.34
C GLN A 83 6.23 2.99 6.03
N GLY A 84 7.43 2.95 6.63
CA GLY A 84 8.01 1.77 7.27
C GLY A 84 8.63 2.08 8.63
N PHE A 85 9.33 1.09 9.19
CA PHE A 85 9.85 1.15 10.54
C PHE A 85 11.31 0.72 10.64
N ARG A 86 11.95 1.10 11.75
CA ARG A 86 13.27 0.62 12.16
C ARG A 86 13.29 0.25 13.65
N VAL A 87 14.14 -0.72 13.99
CA VAL A 87 14.52 -1.06 15.36
C VAL A 87 16.04 -0.92 15.41
N ASN A 88 16.57 0.01 16.22
CA ASN A 88 17.99 0.32 16.28
C ASN A 88 18.62 0.52 14.88
N GLU A 89 17.99 1.37 14.05
CA GLU A 89 18.36 1.64 12.65
C GLU A 89 18.29 0.44 11.68
N GLN A 90 17.89 -0.74 12.15
CA GLN A 90 17.75 -1.95 11.34
C GLN A 90 16.30 -2.20 10.92
N LYS A 91 16.14 -2.92 9.81
CA LYS A 91 14.82 -3.39 9.35
C LYS A 91 14.20 -4.33 10.39
N PRO A 92 12.92 -4.12 10.78
CA PRO A 92 12.30 -4.93 11.81
C PRO A 92 12.16 -6.38 11.40
N LYS A 93 12.30 -7.30 12.37
CA LYS A 93 12.01 -8.72 12.25
C LYS A 93 10.52 -8.96 12.35
N VAL A 94 9.93 -9.56 11.33
CA VAL A 94 8.47 -9.67 11.21
C VAL A 94 8.01 -11.07 10.85
N LYS A 95 6.76 -11.36 11.20
CA LYS A 95 6.01 -12.54 10.76
C LYS A 95 4.87 -12.12 9.83
N GLU A 96 4.50 -12.98 8.89
CA GLU A 96 3.32 -12.74 8.04
C GLU A 96 2.05 -12.72 8.90
N SER A 97 1.22 -11.71 8.71
CA SER A 97 -0.13 -11.64 9.30
C SER A 97 -1.11 -12.59 8.60
N GLY A 98 -0.89 -12.86 7.31
CA GLY A 98 -1.87 -13.52 6.43
C GLY A 98 -3.03 -12.61 5.98
N ALA A 99 -3.04 -11.34 6.40
CA ALA A 99 -4.08 -10.37 6.09
C ALA A 99 -3.63 -9.39 4.99
N SER A 100 -4.60 -8.61 4.47
CA SER A 100 -4.32 -7.56 3.49
C SER A 100 -4.82 -6.19 3.95
N ILE A 101 -4.03 -5.16 3.68
CA ILE A 101 -4.42 -3.75 3.80
C ILE A 101 -4.91 -3.26 2.45
N TYR A 102 -6.10 -2.68 2.46
CA TYR A 102 -6.75 -2.06 1.31
C TYR A 102 -6.33 -0.60 1.30
N HIS A 103 -5.50 -0.22 0.34
CA HIS A 103 -4.92 1.11 0.24
C HIS A 103 -5.54 1.88 -0.92
N TYR A 104 -6.30 2.93 -0.60
CA TYR A 104 -7.09 3.76 -1.51
C TYR A 104 -6.43 5.11 -1.84
N GLY A 105 -5.13 5.25 -1.63
CA GLY A 105 -4.42 6.53 -1.77
C GLY A 105 -4.46 7.13 -3.18
N TRP A 106 -4.72 6.31 -4.19
CA TRP A 106 -4.85 6.72 -5.60
C TRP A 106 -6.28 6.62 -6.15
N VAL A 107 -7.31 6.61 -5.29
CA VAL A 107 -8.72 6.61 -5.69
C VAL A 107 -9.41 7.88 -5.22
N LYS A 108 -9.65 8.80 -6.16
CA LYS A 108 -10.42 10.04 -5.97
C LYS A 108 -11.02 10.48 -7.31
N PRO A 109 -12.09 11.30 -7.31
CA PRO A 109 -12.48 12.03 -8.50
C PRO A 109 -11.27 12.77 -9.10
N PRO A 110 -11.11 12.81 -10.44
CA PRO A 110 -9.97 13.46 -11.12
C PRO A 110 -9.64 14.87 -10.59
N GLN A 111 -10.67 15.67 -10.33
CA GLN A 111 -10.52 17.03 -9.80
C GLN A 111 -9.95 17.04 -8.38
N GLN A 112 -10.45 16.16 -7.51
CA GLN A 112 -9.93 16.04 -6.13
C GLN A 112 -8.53 15.45 -6.10
N MET A 113 -8.18 14.56 -7.03
CA MET A 113 -6.83 14.05 -7.16
C MET A 113 -5.87 15.16 -7.62
N GLY A 114 -6.30 16.04 -8.52
CA GLY A 114 -5.53 17.22 -8.94
C GLY A 114 -5.24 18.16 -7.78
N GLN A 115 -6.27 18.47 -6.99
CA GLN A 115 -6.14 19.27 -5.76
C GLN A 115 -5.19 18.61 -4.74
N LYS A 116 -5.34 17.29 -4.49
CA LYS A 116 -4.43 16.53 -3.61
C LYS A 116 -2.99 16.67 -4.07
N LYS A 117 -2.74 16.47 -5.38
CA LYS A 117 -1.39 16.54 -5.95
C LYS A 117 -0.81 17.95 -5.80
N LYS A 118 -1.60 18.99 -6.08
CA LYS A 118 -1.18 20.39 -5.92
C LYS A 118 -0.80 20.71 -4.48
N LEU A 119 -1.62 20.29 -3.51
CA LEU A 119 -1.32 20.46 -2.08
C LEU A 119 -0.04 19.72 -1.67
N LEU A 120 0.16 18.50 -2.17
CA LEU A 120 1.37 17.73 -1.90
C LEU A 120 2.61 18.41 -2.53
N ASP A 121 2.52 18.82 -3.79
CA ASP A 121 3.62 19.52 -4.48
C ASP A 121 4.00 20.82 -3.76
N ARG A 122 3.03 21.56 -3.20
CA ARG A 122 3.29 22.75 -2.38
C ARG A 122 4.06 22.44 -1.11
N LEU A 123 3.76 21.34 -0.42
CA LEU A 123 4.49 20.92 0.78
C LEU A 123 5.98 20.64 0.50
N TRP A 124 6.29 20.05 -0.66
CA TRP A 124 7.66 19.62 -1.01
C TRP A 124 8.46 20.62 -1.85
N HIS A 125 7.77 21.48 -2.62
CA HIS A 125 8.39 22.34 -3.64
C HIS A 125 7.91 23.80 -3.61
N GLY A 126 7.04 24.16 -2.65
CA GLY A 126 6.38 25.45 -2.60
C GLY A 126 5.45 25.68 -3.80
N ASN A 127 5.09 26.94 -4.07
CA ASN A 127 4.11 27.30 -5.10
C ASN A 127 4.66 27.23 -6.55
N LYS A 128 5.87 26.69 -6.76
CA LYS A 128 6.57 26.69 -8.06
C LYS A 128 5.93 25.79 -9.13
N LYS A 129 5.08 24.84 -8.72
CA LYS A 129 4.44 23.84 -9.58
C LYS A 129 2.92 23.96 -9.62
N ASP A 130 2.36 25.10 -9.23
CA ASP A 130 0.93 25.35 -9.36
C ASP A 130 0.56 25.41 -10.85
N SER A 131 0.20 24.27 -11.45
CA SER A 131 -0.36 24.22 -12.79
C SER A 131 -1.79 24.78 -12.79
N GLU A 132 -2.21 25.34 -13.92
CA GLU A 132 -3.58 25.80 -14.16
C GLU A 132 -4.60 24.66 -14.32
N ASN A 133 -4.13 23.42 -14.52
CA ASN A 133 -5.02 22.25 -14.59
C ASN A 133 -5.36 21.71 -13.20
N ASP A 134 -6.60 21.95 -12.78
CA ASP A 134 -7.17 21.41 -11.53
C ASP A 134 -7.62 19.94 -11.66
N SER A 135 -7.68 19.40 -12.89
CA SER A 135 -8.05 18.00 -13.14
C SER A 135 -6.83 17.11 -13.31
N PHE A 136 -6.80 15.97 -12.62
CA PHE A 136 -5.75 14.97 -12.74
C PHE A 136 -6.13 13.90 -13.77
N ASP A 137 -5.27 13.72 -14.77
CA ASP A 137 -5.39 12.61 -15.72
C ASP A 137 -4.67 11.36 -15.20
N PHE A 138 -5.45 10.32 -14.88
CA PHE A 138 -4.91 9.04 -14.43
C PHE A 138 -4.27 8.31 -15.61
N LYS A 139 -3.00 7.99 -15.48
CA LYS A 139 -2.28 7.27 -16.53
C LYS A 139 -2.57 5.78 -16.46
N THR A 140 -3.01 5.21 -17.58
CA THR A 140 -2.97 3.76 -17.76
C THR A 140 -1.52 3.29 -17.86
N GLN A 141 -1.17 2.24 -17.11
CA GLN A 141 0.17 1.66 -17.05
C GLN A 141 0.08 0.14 -16.95
N TYR A 142 1.18 -0.56 -17.25
CA TYR A 142 1.26 -2.00 -17.03
C TYR A 142 0.94 -2.38 -15.57
N GLY A 143 0.31 -3.53 -15.37
CA GLY A 143 -0.02 -4.07 -14.06
C GLY A 143 -1.29 -3.52 -13.41
N LEU A 144 -2.06 -2.69 -14.12
CA LEU A 144 -3.44 -2.36 -13.73
C LEU A 144 -4.39 -3.50 -14.11
N GLN A 145 -5.29 -3.87 -13.21
CA GLN A 145 -6.29 -4.90 -13.44
C GLN A 145 -7.54 -4.67 -12.58
N HIS A 146 -8.68 -5.21 -13.00
CA HIS A 146 -9.89 -5.15 -12.20
C HIS A 146 -9.73 -5.96 -10.89
N PHE A 147 -10.20 -5.36 -9.81
CA PHE A 147 -10.34 -6.00 -8.51
C PHE A 147 -11.47 -7.01 -8.54
N LYS A 148 -11.22 -8.21 -8.02
CA LYS A 148 -12.18 -9.32 -8.02
C LYS A 148 -12.63 -9.74 -6.60
N GLY A 149 -12.18 -9.01 -5.58
CA GLY A 149 -12.53 -9.31 -4.19
C GLY A 149 -13.67 -8.42 -3.68
N SER A 150 -13.91 -8.50 -2.37
CA SER A 150 -14.83 -7.61 -1.65
C SER A 150 -14.08 -6.42 -1.06
N HIS A 151 -14.71 -5.24 -1.07
CA HIS A 151 -14.25 -4.12 -0.26
C HIS A 151 -14.65 -4.31 1.20
N PRO A 152 -13.87 -3.75 2.15
CA PRO A 152 -14.32 -3.66 3.54
C PRO A 152 -15.67 -2.95 3.63
N SER A 153 -16.56 -3.41 4.52
CA SER A 153 -17.92 -2.86 4.64
C SER A 153 -17.95 -1.34 4.82
N VAL A 154 -16.99 -0.79 5.57
CA VAL A 154 -16.84 0.66 5.81
C VAL A 154 -16.56 1.48 4.55
N MET A 155 -16.12 0.85 3.45
CA MET A 155 -15.86 1.51 2.17
C MET A 155 -17.01 1.40 1.17
N MET A 156 -18.03 0.58 1.45
CA MET A 156 -19.07 0.24 0.48
C MET A 156 -19.90 1.44 0.03
N GLU A 157 -20.13 2.42 0.92
CA GLU A 157 -20.83 3.66 0.56
C GLU A 157 -20.02 4.45 -0.48
N ARG A 158 -18.74 4.71 -0.21
CA ARG A 158 -17.83 5.41 -1.14
C ARG A 158 -17.70 4.71 -2.49
N VAL A 159 -17.69 3.38 -2.49
CA VAL A 159 -17.64 2.59 -3.72
C VAL A 159 -18.93 2.77 -4.53
N ARG A 160 -20.09 2.78 -3.88
CA ARG A 160 -21.39 3.00 -4.54
C ARG A 160 -21.57 4.43 -5.06
N GLU A 161 -21.04 5.41 -4.34
CA GLU A 161 -21.12 6.83 -4.69
C GLU A 161 -20.15 7.25 -5.80
N GLN A 162 -19.26 6.35 -6.26
CA GLN A 162 -18.34 6.66 -7.35
C GLN A 162 -19.12 7.01 -8.62
N ASN A 163 -18.96 8.26 -9.07
CA ASN A 163 -19.63 8.80 -10.25
C ASN A 163 -18.68 9.09 -11.42
N TRP A 164 -17.42 8.67 -11.34
CA TRP A 164 -16.45 8.74 -12.42
C TRP A 164 -16.04 7.34 -12.87
N LYS A 165 -15.46 7.26 -14.07
CA LYS A 165 -14.97 6.02 -14.66
C LYS A 165 -13.46 6.10 -14.89
N PHE A 166 -12.80 4.97 -14.73
CA PHE A 166 -11.39 4.80 -15.07
C PHE A 166 -11.20 3.44 -15.72
N GLU A 167 -10.65 3.42 -16.93
CA GLU A 167 -10.41 2.19 -17.68
C GLU A 167 -8.94 1.77 -17.52
N PRO A 168 -8.65 0.58 -16.96
CA PRO A 168 -7.27 0.15 -16.69
C PRO A 168 -6.53 -0.30 -17.95
N LYS A 169 -7.22 -0.45 -19.09
CA LYS A 169 -6.67 -1.09 -20.28
C LYS A 169 -5.70 -0.16 -21.01
N LYS A 170 -4.44 -0.62 -21.08
CA LYS A 170 -3.40 -0.07 -21.95
C LYS A 170 -3.05 -1.07 -23.06
N PRO A 171 -3.38 -0.81 -24.33
CA PRO A 171 -3.01 -1.69 -25.43
C PRO A 171 -1.50 -1.93 -25.47
N VAL A 172 -1.04 -3.15 -25.78
CA VAL A 172 0.39 -3.49 -25.83
C VAL A 172 1.17 -2.59 -26.79
N LEU A 173 0.54 -2.19 -27.91
CA LEU A 173 1.12 -1.26 -28.88
C LEU A 173 1.41 0.14 -28.31
N SER A 174 0.79 0.50 -27.18
CA SER A 174 1.01 1.79 -26.49
C SER A 174 1.98 1.68 -25.31
N TRP A 175 2.59 0.51 -25.10
CA TRP A 175 3.53 0.31 -24.00
C TRP A 175 4.83 1.06 -24.25
N ASP A 176 5.27 1.76 -23.21
CA ASP A 176 6.56 2.42 -23.21
C ASP A 176 7.66 1.48 -22.67
N LYS A 177 8.90 1.99 -22.62
CA LYS A 177 10.05 1.24 -22.09
C LYS A 177 9.83 0.77 -20.64
N LYS A 178 9.10 1.52 -19.80
CA LYS A 178 8.86 1.14 -18.41
C LYS A 178 7.86 -0.01 -18.34
N ASP A 179 6.80 0.03 -19.12
CA ASP A 179 5.83 -1.07 -19.20
C ASP A 179 6.51 -2.39 -19.61
N TRP A 180 7.34 -2.35 -20.65
CA TRP A 180 8.12 -3.51 -21.09
C TRP A 180 9.07 -4.02 -20.01
N ASN A 181 9.76 -3.13 -19.31
CA ASN A 181 10.62 -3.50 -18.20
C ASN A 181 9.83 -4.19 -17.08
N TYR A 182 8.67 -3.66 -16.69
CA TYR A 182 7.83 -4.28 -15.67
C TYR A 182 7.32 -5.65 -16.10
N PHE A 183 6.86 -5.77 -17.35
CA PHE A 183 6.42 -7.04 -17.92
C PHE A 183 7.53 -8.09 -17.92
N ALA A 184 8.72 -7.77 -18.47
CA ALA A 184 9.85 -8.69 -18.50
C ALA A 184 10.26 -9.14 -17.09
N SER A 185 10.22 -8.21 -16.14
CA SER A 185 10.55 -8.49 -14.74
C SER A 185 9.51 -9.40 -14.08
N ASP A 186 8.22 -9.23 -14.35
CA ASP A 186 7.17 -10.12 -13.86
C ASP A 186 7.29 -11.53 -14.47
N VAL A 187 7.64 -11.63 -15.75
CA VAL A 187 7.91 -12.93 -16.39
C VAL A 187 9.09 -13.62 -15.69
N LEU A 188 10.18 -12.90 -15.43
CA LEU A 188 11.32 -13.44 -14.71
C LEU A 188 10.96 -13.90 -13.29
N GLU A 189 10.13 -13.13 -12.54
CA GLU A 189 9.65 -13.56 -11.22
C GLU A 189 8.81 -14.84 -11.31
N LYS A 190 7.93 -14.96 -12.30
CA LYS A 190 7.09 -16.17 -12.49
C LYS A 190 7.92 -17.41 -12.79
N VAL A 191 9.02 -17.27 -13.54
CA VAL A 191 9.90 -18.38 -13.92
C VAL A 191 10.85 -18.76 -12.78
N THR A 192 11.44 -17.76 -12.11
CA THR A 192 12.50 -17.98 -11.12
C THR A 192 11.98 -18.08 -9.68
N GLY A 193 10.75 -17.65 -9.42
CA GLY A 193 10.23 -17.41 -8.07
C GLY A 193 10.91 -16.24 -7.35
N HIS A 194 11.87 -15.55 -7.98
CA HIS A 194 12.69 -14.54 -7.33
C HIS A 194 12.43 -13.14 -7.90
N ARG A 195 12.09 -12.21 -7.02
CA ARG A 195 11.83 -10.80 -7.36
C ARG A 195 13.08 -9.96 -7.12
N ILE A 196 13.98 -9.94 -8.11
CA ILE A 196 15.22 -9.15 -8.07
C ILE A 196 14.89 -7.66 -7.84
N GLY A 197 15.56 -7.03 -6.88
CA GLY A 197 15.43 -5.59 -6.60
C GLY A 197 14.16 -5.17 -5.86
N GLU A 198 13.38 -6.12 -5.30
CA GLU A 198 12.22 -5.76 -4.48
C GLU A 198 12.64 -4.95 -3.26
N TYR A 199 12.05 -3.77 -3.11
CA TYR A 199 12.20 -2.98 -1.91
C TYR A 199 11.51 -3.67 -0.73
N LYS A 200 12.30 -4.14 0.24
CA LYS A 200 11.82 -4.78 1.47
C LYS A 200 12.27 -3.96 2.67
N ASN A 201 11.31 -3.37 3.38
CA ASN A 201 11.57 -2.57 4.57
C ASN A 201 11.54 -3.37 5.88
N TYR A 202 11.73 -4.69 5.79
CA TYR A 202 11.59 -5.65 6.88
C TYR A 202 12.54 -6.85 6.69
N ARG A 203 12.71 -7.66 7.73
CA ARG A 203 13.34 -8.98 7.72
C ARG A 203 12.29 -10.02 8.09
N LEU A 204 11.93 -10.88 7.14
CA LEU A 204 11.01 -11.98 7.39
C LEU A 204 11.76 -13.10 8.13
N ILE A 205 11.26 -13.51 9.30
CA ILE A 205 11.85 -14.57 10.15
C ILE A 205 10.86 -15.70 10.39
#